data_AF-A0A7Z2T1K3-F1
#
_entry.id   AF-A0A7Z2T1K3-F1
#
_cell.length_a   1.000
_cell.length_b   1.000
_cell.length_c   1.000
_cell.angle_alpha   90.00
_cell.angle_beta   90.00
_cell.angle_gamma   90.00
#
_symmetry.space_group_name_H-M   'P 1'
#
loop_
_entity.id
_entity.type
_entity.pdbx_description
1 polymer ?
#
loop_
_entity_poly.entity_id
_entity_poly.type
_entity_poly.pdbx_seq_one_letter_code
_entity_poly.pdbx_strand_id
1 'polypeptide(L)' 'MKTIICNSLQSFWDMADNRLLQGKEVHCVFPVSEGLKAFIMNYQVKYQISNITFTEAFD' A
#
# COMPACT_ATOMS: atom_id res chain seq x y z
N MET A 1 -9.93 14.44 2.38
CA MET A 1 -9.61 13.13 1.75
C MET A 1 -9.32 12.12 2.85
N LYS A 2 -9.76 10.86 2.74
CA LYS A 2 -9.47 9.80 3.71
C LYS A 2 -8.39 8.87 3.14
N THR A 3 -7.27 8.75 3.85
CA THR A 3 -6.21 7.78 3.57
C THR A 3 -6.57 6.43 4.18
N ILE A 4 -6.34 5.34 3.45
CA ILE A 4 -6.46 3.98 3.98
C ILE A 4 -5.12 3.56 4.58
N ILE A 5 -5.15 3.10 5.84
CA ILE A 5 -3.95 2.59 6.52
C ILE A 5 -3.93 1.07 6.39
N CYS A 6 -2.90 0.53 5.77
CA CYS A 6 -2.62 -0.91 5.74
C CYS A 6 -1.52 -1.21 6.75
N ASN A 7 -1.82 -2.02 7.77
CA ASN A 7 -0.91 -2.32 8.88
C ASN A 7 -0.13 -3.63 8.70
N SER A 8 -0.35 -4.32 7.60
CA SER A 8 0.38 -5.52 7.20
C SER A 8 0.34 -5.69 5.69
N LEU A 9 1.29 -6.44 5.14
CA LEU A 9 1.28 -6.82 3.73
C LEU A 9 -0.01 -7.57 3.35
N GLN A 10 -0.48 -8.45 4.23
CA GLN A 10 -1.73 -9.19 4.02
C GLN A 10 -2.94 -8.24 3.91
N SER A 11 -3.07 -7.28 4.83
CA SER A 11 -4.17 -6.29 4.77
C SER A 11 -4.15 -5.47 3.47
N PHE A 12 -2.95 -5.17 2.95
CA PHE A 12 -2.82 -4.47 1.68
C PHE A 12 -3.40 -5.31 0.53
N TRP A 13 -3.01 -6.58 0.41
CA TRP A 13 -3.52 -7.47 -0.64
C TRP A 13 -5.01 -7.74 -0.51
N ASP A 14 -5.49 -8.04 0.69
CA ASP A 14 -6.90 -8.32 0.93
C ASP A 14 -7.77 -7.12 0.50
N MET A 15 -7.36 -5.90 0.83
CA MET A 15 -8.09 -4.69 0.41
C MET A 15 -7.95 -4.40 -1.08
N ALA A 16 -6.78 -4.65 -1.67
CA ALA A 16 -6.53 -4.45 -3.09
C ALA A 16 -7.36 -5.41 -3.95
N ASP A 17 -7.38 -6.70 -3.60
CA ASP A 17 -8.11 -7.74 -4.32
C ASP A 17 -9.63 -7.56 -4.20
N ASN A 18 -10.11 -6.99 -3.09
CA ASN A 18 -11.51 -6.58 -2.92
C ASN A 18 -11.84 -5.20 -3.52
N ARG A 19 -10.93 -4.59 -4.28
CA ARG A 19 -11.10 -3.29 -4.95
C ARG A 19 -11.38 -2.11 -4.01
N LEU A 20 -11.01 -2.23 -2.73
CA LEU A 20 -11.25 -1.19 -1.73
C LEU A 20 -10.22 -0.04 -1.80
N LEU A 21 -9.12 -0.23 -2.53
CA LEU A 21 -8.03 0.75 -2.67
C LEU A 21 -8.10 1.57 -3.97
N GLN A 22 -9.05 1.28 -4.86
CA GLN A 22 -9.19 1.96 -6.15
C GLN A 22 -9.45 3.47 -5.97
N GLY A 23 -8.59 4.29 -6.56
CA GLY A 23 -8.64 5.75 -6.46
C GLY A 23 -8.40 6.29 -5.05
N LYS A 24 -7.79 5.50 -4.15
CA LYS A 24 -7.51 5.90 -2.75
C LYS A 24 -6.04 6.21 -2.54
N GLU A 25 -5.79 7.08 -1.56
CA GLU A 25 -4.48 7.24 -0.93
C GLU A 25 -4.28 6.09 0.06
N VAL A 26 -3.15 5.39 -0.03
CA VAL A 26 -2.81 4.26 0.84
C VAL A 26 -1.51 4.55 1.57
N HIS A 27 -1.49 4.29 2.88
CA HIS A 27 -0.29 4.38 3.70
C HIS A 27 -0.03 3.03 4.37
N CYS A 28 1.13 2.44 4.06
CA CYS A 28 1.59 1.18 4.61
C CYS A 28 2.42 1.44 5.86
N VAL A 29 1.95 0.97 7.03
CA VAL A 29 2.58 1.19 8.35
C VAL A 29 3.30 -0.05 8.88
N PHE A 30 3.75 -0.93 7.98
CA PHE A 30 4.51 -2.13 8.30
C PHE A 30 5.93 -2.04 7.71
N PRO A 31 6.93 -2.70 8.32
CA PRO A 31 8.28 -2.73 7.78
C PRO A 31 8.30 -3.25 6.35
N VAL A 32 8.95 -2.50 5.46
CA VAL A 32 9.16 -2.88 4.06
C VAL A 32 10.64 -2.78 3.71
N SER A 33 11.18 -3.82 3.09
CA SER A 33 12.47 -3.70 2.40
C SER A 33 12.29 -2.91 1.10
N GLU A 34 13.36 -2.35 0.55
CA GLU A 34 13.31 -1.67 -0.76
C GLU A 34 12.76 -2.58 -1.87
N GLY A 35 13.12 -3.87 -1.85
CA GLY A 35 12.57 -4.85 -2.79
C GLY A 35 11.06 -5.05 -2.65
N LEU A 36 10.56 -5.16 -1.41
CA LEU A 36 9.13 -5.27 -1.14
C LEU A 36 8.38 -3.98 -1.49
N LYS A 37 8.98 -2.81 -1.20
CA LYS A 37 8.45 -1.50 -1.56
C LYS A 37 8.28 -1.37 -3.08
N ALA A 38 9.31 -1.70 -3.85
CA ALA A 38 9.24 -1.73 -5.31
C ALA A 38 8.16 -2.71 -5.82
N PHE A 39 8.06 -3.88 -5.19
CA PHE A 39 7.03 -4.85 -5.53
C PHE A 39 5.62 -4.29 -5.28
N ILE A 40 5.34 -3.70 -4.12
CA ILE A 40 4.04 -3.08 -3.81
C ILE A 40 3.73 -1.93 -4.79
N MET A 41 4.71 -1.09 -5.11
CA MET A 41 4.52 0.01 -6.06
C MET A 41 4.17 -0.45 -7.47
N ASN A 42 4.70 -1.59 -7.93
CA ASN A 42 4.31 -2.16 -9.23
C ASN A 42 2.81 -2.51 -9.32
N TYR A 43 2.17 -2.78 -8.18
CA TYR A 43 0.75 -3.07 -8.09
C TYR A 43 -0.14 -1.83 -7.99
N GLN A 44 0.44 -0.63 -7.80
CA GLN A 44 -0.31 0.63 -7.78
C GLN A 44 -1.13 0.82 -9.07
N VAL A 45 -0.52 0.56 -10.23
CA VAL A 45 -1.20 0.66 -11.54
C VAL A 45 -2.26 -0.42 -11.68
N LYS A 46 -1.95 -1.66 -11.33
CA LYS A 46 -2.87 -2.80 -11.45
C LYS A 46 -4.16 -2.59 -10.65
N TYR A 47 -4.05 -2.09 -9.43
CA TYR A 47 -5.21 -1.84 -8.56
C TYR A 47 -5.75 -0.40 -8.64
N GLN A 48 -5.21 0.40 -9.57
CA GLN A 48 -5.62 1.80 -9.78
C GLN A 48 -5.60 2.63 -8.48
N ILE A 49 -4.58 2.42 -7.66
CA ILE A 49 -4.39 3.15 -6.41
C ILE A 49 -3.85 4.53 -6.75
N SER A 50 -4.39 5.58 -6.10
CA SER A 50 -3.98 6.97 -6.37
C SER A 50 -2.50 7.17 -6.05
N ASN A 51 -2.11 6.77 -4.84
CA ASN A 51 -0.76 6.93 -4.33
C ASN A 51 -0.53 5.96 -3.17
N ILE A 52 0.71 5.48 -3.04
CA ILE A 52 1.14 4.59 -1.96
C ILE A 52 2.32 5.21 -1.25
N THR A 53 2.20 5.35 0.06
CA THR A 53 3.27 5.83 0.93
C THR A 53 3.58 4.79 1.99
N PHE A 54 4.76 4.88 2.59
CA PHE A 54 5.26 3.91 3.57
C PHE A 54 5.75 4.66 4.79
N THR A 55 5.55 4.10 5.96
CA THR A 55 6.28 4.54 7.15
C THR A 55 7.74 4.17 6.98
N GLU A 56 8.64 5.11 7.26
CA GLU A 56 10.06 4.82 7.42
C GLU A 56 10.23 4.02 8.71
N ALA A 57 10.44 2.71 8.56
CA ALA A 57 10.59 1.81 9.70
C ALA A 57 12.01 1.98 10.27
N PHE A 58 12.15 2.96 11.16
CA PHE A 58 13.29 3.27 12.05
C PHE A 58 14.68 3.33 11.39
N ASP A 59 15.30 4.52 11.45
CA ASP A 59 16.76 4.69 11.33
C ASP A 59 17.54 3.83 12.35
#